data_AF-A0AAX4FQE7-F1
#
_entry.id   AF-A0AAX4FQE7-F1
#
_cell.length_a   1.000
_cell.length_b   1.000
_cell.length_c   1.000
_cell.angle_alpha   90.00
_cell.angle_beta   90.00
_cell.angle_gamma   90.00
#
_symmetry.space_group_name_H-M   'P 1'
#
loop_
_entity.id
_entity.type
_entity.pdbx_description
1 polymer ?
#
loop_
_entity_poly.entity_id
_entity_poly.type
_entity_poly.pdbx_seq_one_letter_code
_entity_poly.pdbx_strand_id
1 'polypeptide(L)'
;MNTSQILRNTANSLSSQRCPVTRQLATNRVRNFDRFHISYNNHTSDYGCVTTALVLDERVFFVLNKCHVREMVDAAERDGIQGCVDLFITRIHDANERSEHRMAAGLAADPFGLHRTTIDVIGQANVDRIAGAMA
;
A
#
# COMPACT_ATOMS: atom_id res chain seq x y z
N MET A 1 20.29 -7.41 -17.47
CA MET A 1 19.14 -8.08 -16.82
C MET A 1 17.89 -7.27 -17.18
N ASN A 2 16.85 -7.87 -17.78
CA ASN A 2 15.68 -7.13 -18.29
C ASN A 2 14.78 -6.67 -17.12
N THR A 3 14.19 -5.46 -17.20
CA THR A 3 13.23 -4.87 -16.25
C THR A 3 12.14 -5.86 -15.80
N SER A 4 11.65 -6.72 -16.70
CA SER A 4 10.64 -7.75 -16.40
C SER A 4 11.15 -8.87 -15.48
N GLN A 5 12.45 -9.21 -15.51
CA GLN A 5 13.07 -10.17 -14.58
C GLN A 5 13.29 -9.55 -13.21
N ILE A 6 13.68 -8.28 -13.15
CA ILE A 6 13.88 -7.55 -11.89
C ILE A 6 12.53 -7.45 -11.15
N LEU A 7 11.46 -7.05 -11.84
CA LEU A 7 10.11 -6.98 -11.29
C LEU A 7 9.61 -8.34 -10.77
N ARG A 8 9.87 -9.43 -11.50
CA ARG A 8 9.52 -10.79 -11.06
C ARG A 8 10.29 -11.21 -9.80
N ASN A 9 11.59 -10.94 -9.74
CA ASN A 9 12.42 -11.31 -8.59
C ASN A 9 12.03 -10.52 -7.34
N THR A 10 11.70 -9.23 -7.48
CA THR A 10 11.25 -8.44 -6.33
C THR A 10 9.85 -8.85 -5.86
N ALA A 11 8.93 -9.17 -6.77
CA ALA A 11 7.62 -9.73 -6.42
C ALA A 11 7.71 -11.15 -5.79
N ASN A 12 8.86 -11.83 -5.87
CA ASN A 12 9.11 -13.09 -5.17
C ASN A 12 9.54 -12.89 -3.70
N SER A 13 9.87 -11.67 -3.29
CA SER A 13 10.06 -11.34 -1.86
C SER A 13 8.73 -11.25 -1.09
N LEU A 14 7.60 -11.32 -1.80
CA LEU A 14 6.26 -11.34 -1.25
C LEU A 14 5.69 -12.76 -1.33
N SER A 15 4.82 -13.11 -0.38
CA SER A 15 4.19 -14.43 -0.30
C SER A 15 2.67 -14.32 -0.48
N SER A 16 2.05 -15.29 -1.15
CA SER A 16 0.58 -15.42 -1.15
C SER A 16 0.15 -16.37 -0.05
N GLN A 17 -0.85 -15.97 0.73
CA GLN A 17 -1.48 -16.86 1.70
C GLN A 17 -2.60 -17.68 1.03
N ARG A 18 -2.86 -18.90 1.50
CA ARG A 18 -4.06 -19.64 1.09
C ARG A 18 -5.24 -19.19 1.92
N CYS A 19 -6.38 -18.94 1.27
CA CYS A 19 -7.64 -18.82 1.97
C CYS A 19 -7.93 -20.16 2.67
N PRO A 20 -8.14 -20.18 4.00
CA PRO A 20 -8.34 -21.43 4.73
C PRO A 20 -9.63 -22.15 4.33
N VAL A 21 -10.63 -21.40 3.85
CA VAL A 21 -11.94 -21.94 3.46
C VAL A 21 -11.91 -22.48 2.02
N THR A 22 -11.48 -21.67 1.06
CA THR A 22 -11.51 -22.06 -0.37
C THR A 22 -10.27 -22.83 -0.82
N ARG A 23 -9.21 -22.84 -0.01
CA ARG A 23 -7.87 -23.40 -0.31
C ARG A 23 -7.17 -22.78 -1.52
N GLN A 24 -7.77 -21.75 -2.12
CA GLN A 24 -7.18 -20.99 -3.21
C GLN A 24 -6.12 -20.04 -2.65
N LEU A 25 -5.09 -19.76 -3.46
CA LEU A 25 -4.13 -18.72 -3.13
C LEU A 25 -4.83 -17.37 -3.23
N ALA A 26 -4.61 -16.51 -2.24
CA ALA A 26 -5.00 -15.12 -2.30
C ALA A 26 -4.36 -14.48 -3.55
N THR A 27 -5.16 -13.68 -4.25
CA THR A 27 -4.75 -12.92 -5.43
C THR A 27 -3.54 -12.04 -5.14
N ASN A 28 -3.54 -11.44 -3.95
CA ASN A 28 -2.46 -10.56 -3.50
C ASN A 28 -1.26 -11.37 -2.99
N ARG A 29 -0.08 -10.84 -3.29
CA ARG A 29 1.17 -11.22 -2.61
C ARG A 29 1.46 -10.16 -1.55
N VAL A 30 1.92 -10.57 -0.38
CA VAL A 30 2.18 -9.68 0.75
C VAL A 30 3.55 -9.88 1.37
N ARG A 31 4.13 -8.79 1.88
CA ARG A 31 5.29 -8.79 2.78
C ARG A 31 4.93 -8.01 4.03
N ASN A 32 4.95 -8.70 5.16
CA ASN A 32 4.51 -8.16 6.45
C ASN A 32 5.66 -7.47 7.19
N PHE A 33 5.30 -6.40 7.87
CA PHE A 33 6.08 -5.71 8.90
C PHE A 33 5.18 -5.60 10.15
N ASP A 34 5.62 -4.92 11.19
CA ASP A 34 4.91 -4.86 12.48
C ASP A 34 3.49 -4.29 12.35
N ARG A 35 3.37 -2.99 12.04
CA ARG A 35 2.09 -2.27 11.93
C ARG A 35 1.65 -1.97 10.50
N PHE A 36 2.32 -2.57 9.53
CA PHE A 36 1.99 -2.38 8.12
C PHE A 36 2.44 -3.58 7.28
N HIS A 37 1.88 -3.69 6.07
CA HIS A 37 2.39 -4.62 5.07
C HIS A 37 2.33 -4.01 3.67
N ILE A 38 3.18 -4.54 2.79
CA ILE A 38 3.18 -4.21 1.37
C ILE A 38 2.38 -5.30 0.65
N SER A 39 1.37 -4.91 -0.12
CA SER A 39 0.51 -5.81 -0.88
C SER A 39 0.64 -5.53 -2.38
N TYR A 40 0.75 -6.57 -3.19
CA TYR A 40 0.83 -6.49 -4.64
C TYR A 40 -0.28 -7.32 -5.29
N ASN A 41 -1.13 -6.66 -6.08
CA ASN A 41 -2.11 -7.32 -6.94
C ASN A 41 -1.62 -7.28 -8.39
N ASN A 42 -1.34 -8.44 -8.98
CA ASN A 42 -0.95 -8.55 -10.40
C ASN A 42 -2.15 -8.77 -11.35
N HIS A 43 -3.38 -8.72 -10.84
CA HIS A 43 -4.59 -8.85 -11.63
C HIS A 43 -5.18 -7.47 -11.91
N THR A 44 -5.72 -7.30 -13.11
CA THR A 44 -6.31 -6.04 -13.56
C THR A 44 -7.82 -5.99 -13.40
N SER A 45 -8.47 -7.11 -13.10
CA SER A 45 -9.94 -7.22 -12.98
C SER A 45 -10.51 -6.31 -11.90
N ASP A 46 -9.77 -6.17 -10.80
CA ASP A 46 -10.27 -5.46 -9.65
C ASP A 46 -9.99 -3.97 -9.81
N TYR A 47 -8.73 -3.58 -10.03
CA TYR A 47 -8.29 -2.19 -9.98
C TYR A 47 -8.09 -1.52 -11.35
N GLY A 48 -8.43 -2.20 -12.45
CA GLY A 48 -8.17 -1.74 -13.82
C GLY A 48 -6.69 -1.82 -14.24
N CYS A 49 -5.78 -2.03 -13.30
CA CYS A 49 -4.35 -2.26 -13.52
C CYS A 49 -3.77 -3.11 -12.38
N VAL A 50 -2.50 -3.49 -12.49
CA VAL A 50 -1.77 -4.05 -11.35
C VAL A 50 -1.55 -2.95 -10.30
N THR A 51 -1.57 -3.27 -9.02
CA THR A 51 -1.46 -2.28 -7.94
C THR A 51 -0.46 -2.70 -6.88
N THR A 52 0.13 -1.70 -6.24
CA THR A 52 0.94 -1.87 -5.02
C THR A 52 0.30 -1.05 -3.91
N ALA A 53 0.03 -1.68 -2.78
CA ALA A 53 -0.57 -1.02 -1.63
C ALA A 53 0.36 -1.04 -0.42
N LEU A 54 0.41 0.08 0.29
CA LEU A 54 0.82 0.14 1.69
C LEU A 54 -0.45 -0.03 2.53
N VAL A 55 -0.48 -1.05 3.38
CA VAL A 55 -1.63 -1.34 4.24
C VAL A 55 -1.24 -1.15 5.69
N LEU A 56 -1.98 -0.31 6.42
CA LEU A 56 -1.72 0.04 7.83
C LEU A 56 -2.67 -0.73 8.75
N ASP A 57 -2.12 -1.41 9.76
CA ASP A 57 -2.86 -2.22 10.76
C ASP A 57 -3.97 -3.09 10.12
N GLU A 58 -3.73 -3.63 8.92
CA GLU A 58 -4.69 -4.44 8.13
C GLU A 58 -6.03 -3.74 7.80
N ARG A 59 -6.09 -2.42 7.96
CA ARG A 59 -7.33 -1.63 7.89
C ARG A 59 -7.31 -0.54 6.85
N VAL A 60 -6.20 0.20 6.72
CA VAL A 60 -6.12 1.38 5.85
C VAL A 60 -5.30 1.05 4.62
N PHE A 61 -5.87 1.23 3.43
CA PHE A 61 -5.27 0.87 2.15
C PHE A 61 -4.83 2.10 1.36
N PHE A 62 -3.53 2.36 1.33
CA PHE A 62 -2.90 3.35 0.45
C PHE A 62 -2.44 2.66 -0.82
N VAL A 63 -3.24 2.79 -1.89
CA VAL A 63 -3.08 2.02 -3.13
C VAL A 63 -2.50 2.90 -4.24
N LEU A 64 -1.41 2.45 -4.85
CA LEU A 64 -0.81 3.03 -6.06
C LEU A 64 -1.09 2.13 -7.27
N ASN A 65 -1.36 2.75 -8.42
CA ASN A 65 -1.35 2.07 -9.71
C ASN A 65 0.06 1.57 -10.04
N LYS A 66 0.17 0.50 -10.85
CA LYS A 66 1.42 -0.14 -11.29
C LYS A 66 2.17 -0.90 -10.17
N CYS A 67 3.31 -1.48 -10.55
CA CYS A 67 4.17 -2.25 -9.64
C CYS A 67 5.27 -1.34 -9.06
N HIS A 68 5.15 -1.05 -7.76
CA HIS A 68 6.10 -0.29 -6.95
C HIS A 68 6.72 -1.15 -5.85
N VAL A 69 6.57 -2.48 -5.92
CA VAL A 69 6.97 -3.41 -4.87
C VAL A 69 8.43 -3.22 -4.47
N ARG A 70 9.34 -3.08 -5.43
CA ARG A 70 10.77 -2.88 -5.14
C ARG A 70 11.00 -1.60 -4.36
N GLU A 71 10.47 -0.50 -4.86
CA GLU A 71 10.67 0.82 -4.26
C GLU A 71 10.07 0.88 -2.85
N MET A 72 8.91 0.26 -2.65
CA MET A 72 8.23 0.18 -1.36
C MET A 72 8.98 -0.71 -0.38
N VAL A 73 9.49 -1.86 -0.84
CA VAL A 73 10.32 -2.75 -0.01
C VAL A 73 11.64 -2.08 0.36
N ASP A 74 12.34 -1.48 -0.59
CA ASP A 74 13.60 -0.77 -0.36
C ASP A 74 13.39 0.41 0.62
N ALA A 75 12.24 1.09 0.55
CA ALA A 75 11.87 2.15 1.49
C ALA A 75 11.55 1.60 2.89
N ALA A 76 10.82 0.48 2.98
CA ALA A 76 10.52 -0.19 4.24
C ALA A 76 11.77 -0.70 4.95
N GLU A 77 12.72 -1.28 4.21
CA GLU A 77 13.97 -1.80 4.77
C GLU A 77 14.89 -0.68 5.26
N ARG A 78 14.86 0.49 4.62
CA ARG A 78 15.71 1.63 4.98
C ARG A 78 15.13 2.46 6.14
N ASP A 79 13.85 2.81 6.06
CA ASP A 79 13.23 3.82 6.93
C ASP A 79 11.92 3.31 7.57
N GLY A 80 11.64 2.01 7.49
CA GLY A 80 10.43 1.42 8.04
C GLY A 80 9.16 1.99 7.41
N ILE A 81 8.12 2.13 8.23
CA ILE A 81 6.83 2.66 7.80
C ILE A 81 6.93 4.09 7.25
N GLN A 82 7.85 4.89 7.79
CA GLN A 82 8.06 6.27 7.35
C GLN A 82 8.52 6.33 5.89
N GLY A 83 9.45 5.46 5.50
CA GLY A 83 9.90 5.36 4.11
C GLY A 83 8.78 5.02 3.14
N CYS A 84 7.88 4.11 3.52
CA CYS A 84 6.72 3.75 2.71
C CYS A 84 5.72 4.91 2.57
N VAL A 85 5.47 5.65 3.66
CA VAL A 85 4.61 6.84 3.65
C VAL A 85 5.20 7.93 2.75
N ASP A 86 6.49 8.19 2.86
CA ASP A 86 7.18 9.18 2.01
C ASP A 86 7.12 8.79 0.53
N LEU A 87 7.28 7.50 0.23
CA LEU A 87 7.15 6.96 -1.13
C LEU A 87 5.72 7.15 -1.66
N PHE A 88 4.71 6.87 -0.84
CA PHE A 88 3.31 7.05 -1.20
C PHE A 88 3.00 8.52 -1.49
N ILE A 89 3.41 9.45 -0.62
CA ILE A 89 3.25 10.90 -0.82
C ILE A 89 3.91 11.34 -2.13
N THR A 90 5.13 10.89 -2.40
CA THR A 90 5.86 11.22 -3.64
C THR A 90 5.11 10.74 -4.90
N ARG A 91 4.38 9.63 -4.79
CA ARG A 91 3.61 9.01 -5.88
C ARG A 91 2.12 9.23 -5.76
N ILE A 92 1.66 10.20 -4.98
CA ILE A 92 0.22 10.35 -4.67
C ILE A 92 -0.64 10.63 -5.92
N HIS A 93 -0.04 11.22 -6.97
CA HIS A 93 -0.68 11.41 -8.27
C HIS A 93 -0.96 10.10 -9.03
N ASP A 94 -0.23 9.03 -8.71
CA ASP A 94 -0.42 7.68 -9.23
C ASP A 94 -1.33 6.84 -8.30
N ALA A 95 -1.95 7.46 -7.28
CA ALA A 95 -2.89 6.77 -6.40
C ALA A 95 -4.09 6.23 -7.19
N ASN A 96 -4.47 5.00 -6.89
CA ASN A 96 -5.66 4.39 -7.49
C ASN A 96 -6.93 5.07 -6.96
N GLU A 97 -7.98 5.13 -7.78
CA GLU A 97 -9.28 5.71 -7.39
C GLU A 97 -9.89 5.08 -6.13
N ARG A 98 -9.55 3.81 -5.84
CA ARG A 98 -10.02 3.06 -4.66
C ARG A 98 -9.11 3.17 -3.46
N SER A 99 -8.05 4.00 -3.53
CA SER A 99 -7.16 4.25 -2.41
C SER A 99 -7.88 5.06 -1.33
N GLU A 100 -7.75 4.66 -0.07
CA GLU A 100 -8.49 5.25 1.05
C GLU A 100 -7.84 6.52 1.63
N HIS A 101 -6.71 6.94 1.07
CA HIS A 101 -5.92 8.10 1.50
C HIS A 101 -6.72 9.38 1.76
N ARG A 102 -7.81 9.65 1.03
CA ARG A 102 -8.68 10.81 1.30
C ARG A 102 -9.47 10.68 2.62
N MET A 103 -10.03 9.52 2.91
CA MET A 103 -10.73 9.25 4.17
C MET A 103 -9.73 9.22 5.34
N ALA A 104 -8.61 8.53 5.14
CA ALA A 104 -7.51 8.46 6.11
C ALA A 104 -6.92 9.84 6.45
N ALA A 105 -6.93 10.78 5.50
CA ALA A 105 -6.49 12.15 5.70
C ALA A 105 -7.57 13.10 6.27
N GLY A 106 -8.78 12.60 6.55
CA GLY A 106 -9.89 13.44 7.04
C GLY A 106 -10.49 14.37 5.99
N LEU A 107 -10.24 14.11 4.69
CA LEU A 107 -10.73 14.92 3.57
C LEU A 107 -12.00 14.34 2.91
N ALA A 108 -12.51 13.22 3.43
CA ALA A 108 -13.73 12.56 2.98
C ALA A 108 -14.47 11.93 4.17
N ALA A 109 -15.75 11.59 3.97
CA ALA A 109 -16.54 10.90 4.98
C ALA A 109 -15.88 9.56 5.37
N ASP A 110 -15.74 9.31 6.67
CA ASP A 110 -15.03 8.15 7.21
C ASP A 110 -15.95 7.28 8.06
N PRO A 111 -16.84 6.47 7.44
CA PRO A 111 -17.74 5.58 8.16
C PRO A 111 -17.01 4.40 8.83
N PHE A 112 -15.73 4.18 8.52
CA PHE A 112 -14.95 3.03 9.00
C PHE A 112 -13.89 3.39 10.06
N GLY A 113 -13.74 4.68 10.39
CA GLY A 113 -12.78 5.17 11.37
C GLY A 113 -11.32 5.08 10.91
N LEU A 114 -11.06 5.14 9.61
CA LEU A 114 -9.74 5.05 9.00
C LEU A 114 -8.82 6.21 9.40
N HIS A 115 -9.35 7.41 9.57
CA HIS A 115 -8.58 8.58 9.96
C HIS A 115 -7.90 8.38 11.31
N ARG A 116 -8.66 7.87 12.29
CA ARG A 116 -8.14 7.58 13.63
C ARG A 116 -7.05 6.52 13.58
N THR A 117 -7.29 5.40 12.88
CA THR A 117 -6.28 4.35 12.70
C THR A 117 -5.01 4.91 12.05
N THR A 118 -5.15 5.78 11.05
CA THR A 118 -3.99 6.38 10.37
C THR A 118 -3.16 7.24 11.32
N ILE A 119 -3.79 8.10 12.13
CA ILE A 119 -3.09 8.89 13.16
C ILE A 119 -2.38 7.96 14.16
N ASP A 120 -3.05 6.91 14.63
CA ASP A 120 -2.49 5.99 15.62
C ASP A 120 -1.30 5.18 15.06
N VAL A 121 -1.21 4.98 13.73
CA VAL A 121 -0.12 4.23 13.08
C VAL A 121 1.05 5.13 12.66
N ILE A 122 0.76 6.20 11.91
CA ILE A 122 1.80 7.02 11.25
C ILE A 122 1.90 8.44 11.84
N GLY A 123 1.05 8.79 12.81
CA GLY A 123 1.07 10.09 13.46
C GLY A 123 0.41 11.22 12.65
N GLN A 124 -0.05 12.26 13.36
CA GLN A 124 -0.73 13.41 12.76
C GLN A 124 0.14 14.13 11.72
N ALA A 125 1.44 14.27 11.96
CA ALA A 125 2.34 14.96 11.03
C ALA A 125 2.37 14.31 9.64
N ASN A 126 2.31 12.98 9.55
CA ASN A 126 2.25 12.30 8.26
C ASN A 126 0.86 12.40 7.61
N VAL A 127 -0.20 12.39 8.43
CA VAL A 127 -1.57 12.64 7.96
C VAL A 127 -1.69 14.02 7.32
N ASP A 128 -1.13 15.06 7.96
CA ASP A 128 -1.11 16.43 7.43
C ASP A 128 -0.32 16.52 6.13
N ARG A 129 0.81 15.79 6.02
CA ARG A 129 1.61 15.72 4.78
C ARG A 129 0.84 15.04 3.64
N ILE A 130 0.11 13.97 3.93
CA ILE A 130 -0.75 13.30 2.94
C ILE A 130 -1.86 14.27 2.49
N ALA A 131 -2.52 14.96 3.43
CA ALA A 131 -3.54 15.94 3.14
C ALA A 131 -3.00 17.07 2.24
N GLY A 132 -1.84 17.63 2.58
CA GLY A 132 -1.19 18.71 1.83
C GLY A 132 -0.72 18.31 0.43
N ALA A 133 -0.39 17.03 0.20
CA ALA A 133 0.03 16.54 -1.11
C ALA A 133 -1.13 16.33 -2.10
N MET A 134 -2.39 16.42 -1.63
CA MET A 134 -3.59 16.32 -2.47
C MET A 134 -4.25 17.67 -2.78
N ALA A 135 -3.76 18.76 -2.16
CA ALA A 135 -4.24 20.12 -2.36
C ALA A 135 -3.73 20.70 -3.68
#